data_AF-A0A0S8BN54-F1
#
_entry.id   AF-A0A0S8BN54-F1
#
_cell.length_a   1.000
_cell.length_b   1.000
_cell.length_c   1.000
_cell.angle_alpha   90.00
_cell.angle_beta   90.00
_cell.angle_gamma   90.00
#
_symmetry.space_group_name_H-M   'P 1'
#
loop_
_entity.id
_entity.type
_entity.pdbx_description
1 polymer ?
#
loop_
_entity_poly.entity_id
_entity_poly.type
_entity_poly.pdbx_seq_one_letter_code
_entity_poly.pdbx_strand_id
1 'polypeptide(L)' 'MYPLVPIPPTQNLGIALFSYDGGLYWGFNADWESFPHVHEFVEDLEAAFKEYKGLAATRTAHSSTTEKRRSSLS' A
#
# COMPACT_ATOMS: atom_id res chain seq x y z
N MET A 1 -14.13 8.44 -1.10
CA MET A 1 -14.65 7.74 0.09
C MET A 1 -13.49 6.96 0.68
N TYR A 2 -13.22 7.09 1.98
CA TYR A 2 -12.21 6.29 2.68
C TYR A 2 -12.91 5.26 3.55
N PRO A 3 -12.37 4.03 3.68
CA PRO A 3 -13.02 3.02 4.49
C PRO A 3 -12.82 3.33 5.98
N LEU A 4 -13.75 2.90 6.81
CA LEU A 4 -13.63 2.97 8.27
C LEU A 4 -13.94 1.61 8.85
N VAL A 5 -13.07 1.12 9.74
CA VAL A 5 -13.31 -0.08 10.54
C VAL A 5 -13.39 0.32 12.01
N PRO A 6 -14.46 -0.03 12.74
CA PRO A 6 -14.50 0.14 14.19
C PRO A 6 -13.44 -0.73 14.87
N ILE A 7 -12.78 -0.21 15.90
CA ILE A 7 -11.85 -0.97 16.74
C ILE A 7 -12.58 -1.53 17.97
N PRO A 8 -12.57 -2.86 18.21
CA PRO A 8 -13.03 -3.44 19.46
C PRO A 8 -12.12 -3.00 20.63
N PRO A 9 -12.59 -3.02 21.90
CA PRO A 9 -11.79 -2.57 23.05
C PRO A 9 -10.45 -3.28 23.26
N THR A 10 -10.26 -4.45 22.64
CA THR A 10 -9.03 -5.25 22.71
C THR A 10 -8.01 -4.93 21.61
N GLN A 11 -8.29 -3.94 20.77
CA GLN A 11 -7.44 -3.53 19.65
C GLN A 11 -7.19 -2.03 19.73
N ASN A 12 -5.97 -1.61 19.40
CA ASN A 12 -5.55 -0.21 19.42
C ASN A 12 -5.43 0.40 18.03
N LEU A 13 -5.48 -0.40 16.96
CA LEU A 13 -5.41 0.05 15.58
C LEU A 13 -6.28 -0.82 14.67
N GLY A 14 -7.11 -0.16 13.87
CA GLY A 14 -7.89 -0.74 12.79
C GLY A 14 -7.40 -0.18 11.46
N ILE A 15 -7.09 -1.08 10.51
CA ILE A 15 -6.68 -0.74 9.16
C ILE A 15 -7.72 -1.29 8.19
N ALA A 16 -8.27 -0.43 7.37
CA ALA A 16 -9.20 -0.82 6.31
C ALA A 16 -8.63 -0.44 4.95
N LEU A 17 -8.75 -1.37 3.99
CA LEU A 17 -8.23 -1.21 2.65
C LEU A 17 -9.27 -1.63 1.63
N PHE A 18 -9.49 -0.81 0.61
CA PHE A 18 -10.23 -1.22 -0.57
C PHE A 18 -9.59 -0.68 -1.84
N SER A 19 -9.69 -1.43 -2.93
CA SER A 19 -9.27 -0.97 -4.25
C SER A 19 -10.50 -0.68 -5.10
N TYR A 20 -10.44 0.43 -5.85
CA TYR A 20 -11.48 0.82 -6.79
C TYR A 20 -10.88 1.70 -7.88
N ASP A 21 -11.26 1.44 -9.14
CA ASP A 21 -10.88 2.22 -10.32
C ASP A 21 -9.36 2.49 -10.44
N GLY A 22 -8.55 1.46 -10.21
CA GLY A 22 -7.08 1.56 -10.21
C GLY A 22 -6.49 2.30 -9.00
N GLY A 23 -7.33 2.85 -8.12
CA GLY A 23 -6.96 3.41 -6.83
C GLY A 23 -6.91 2.37 -5.72
N LEU A 24 -6.12 2.68 -4.70
CA LEU A 24 -6.06 1.94 -3.45
C LEU A 24 -6.29 2.93 -2.29
N TYR A 25 -7.33 2.69 -1.51
CA TYR A 25 -7.80 3.61 -0.48
C TYR A 25 -7.65 2.97 0.90
N TRP A 26 -6.96 3.69 1.78
CA TRP A 26 -6.65 3.24 3.13
C TRP A 26 -7.45 4.05 4.15
N GLY A 27 -7.85 3.40 5.24
CA GLY A 27 -8.45 4.03 6.39
C GLY A 27 -7.80 3.51 7.66
N PHE A 28 -7.46 4.43 8.56
CA PHE A 28 -6.83 4.13 9.85
C PHE A 28 -7.73 4.64 10.96
N ASN A 29 -8.03 3.76 11.92
CA ASN A 29 -8.77 4.09 13.12
C ASN A 29 -7.94 3.63 14.31
N ALA A 30 -7.42 4.56 15.11
CA ALA A 30 -6.49 4.26 16.18
C ALA A 30 -7.01 4.79 17.52
N ASP A 31 -6.72 4.05 18.58
CA ASP A 31 -6.90 4.52 19.94
C ASP A 31 -5.76 5.48 20.31
N TRP A 32 -6.11 6.69 20.75
CA TRP A 32 -5.12 7.74 21.02
C TRP A 32 -4.20 7.41 22.20
N GLU A 33 -4.73 6.72 23.22
CA GLU A 33 -3.95 6.40 24.42
C GLU A 33 -2.96 5.26 24.16
N SER A 34 -3.40 4.22 23.46
CA SER A 34 -2.62 3.00 23.22
C SER A 34 -1.83 3.01 21.91
N PHE A 35 -2.13 3.94 21.00
CA PHE A 35 -1.44 4.12 19.71
C PHE A 35 -1.35 5.60 19.31
N PRO A 36 -0.59 6.43 20.05
CA PRO A 36 -0.56 7.89 19.87
C PRO A 36 0.10 8.34 18.56
N HIS A 37 1.01 7.52 18.00
CA HIS A 37 1.83 7.87 16.84
C HIS A 37 1.23 7.36 15.51
N VAL A 38 -0.08 7.47 15.37
CA VAL A 38 -0.78 7.00 14.16
C VAL A 38 -0.36 7.78 12.92
N HIS A 39 0.03 9.04 13.07
CA HIS A 39 0.44 9.86 11.94
C HIS A 39 1.78 9.40 11.37
N GLU A 40 2.77 9.22 12.25
CA GLU A 40 4.11 8.73 11.91
C GLU A 40 4.03 7.33 11.30
N PHE A 41 3.19 6.46 11.84
CA PHE A 41 2.92 5.14 11.26
C PHE A 41 2.39 5.22 9.82
N VAL A 42 1.48 6.16 9.54
CA VAL A 42 0.93 6.35 8.19
C VAL A 42 1.98 6.90 7.23
N GLU A 43 2.84 7.82 7.68
CA GLU A 43 3.95 8.34 6.88
C GLU A 43 4.95 7.25 6.51
N ASP A 44 5.34 6.41 7.48
CA ASP A 44 6.24 5.28 7.26
C ASP A 44 5.65 4.26 6.28
N LEU A 45 4.34 3.97 6.42
CA LEU A 45 3.64 3.08 5.52
C LEU A 45 3.57 3.66 4.09
N GLU A 46 3.32 4.96 3.94
CA GLU A 46 3.32 5.63 2.63
C GLU A 46 4.72 5.55 1.98
N ALA A 47 5.78 5.79 2.75
CA ALA A 47 7.15 5.70 2.29
C ALA A 47 7.49 4.27 1.80
N ALA A 48 7.18 3.25 2.61
CA ALA A 48 7.38 1.85 2.25
C ALA A 48 6.59 1.46 0.99
N PHE A 49 5.33 1.91 0.87
CA PHE A 49 4.52 1.63 -0.30
C PHE A 49 5.06 2.30 -1.57
N LYS A 50 5.60 3.52 -1.45
CA LYS A 50 6.27 4.22 -2.55
C LYS A 50 7.51 3.46 -3.03
N GLU A 51 8.32 2.93 -2.11
CA GLU A 51 9.46 2.09 -2.44
C GLU A 51 9.01 0.84 -3.21
N TYR A 52 8.01 0.11 -2.71
CA TYR A 52 7.50 -1.09 -3.37
C TYR A 52 6.92 -0.81 -4.77
N LYS A 53 6.25 0.33 -4.97
CA LYS A 53 5.80 0.74 -6.31
C LYS A 53 6.99 0.95 -7.26
N GLY A 54 8.07 1.57 -6.80
CA GLY A 54 9.29 1.76 -7.59
C GLY A 54 9.94 0.44 -8.00
N LEU A 55 10.06 -0.51 -7.06
CA LEU A 55 10.59 -1.84 -7.32
C LEU A 55 9.70 -2.64 -8.28
N ALA A 56 8.38 -2.59 -8.11
CA ALA A 56 7.42 -3.26 -8.98
C ALA A 56 7.45 -2.70 -10.42
N ALA A 57 7.57 -1.38 -10.57
CA ALA A 57 7.72 -0.74 -11.88
C ALA A 57 9.02 -1.18 -12.58
N THR A 58 10.13 -1.21 -11.83
CA THR A 58 11.43 -1.67 -12.35
C THR A 58 11.37 -3.13 -12.78
N ARG A 59 10.75 -4.01 -11.98
CA ARG A 59 10.57 -5.43 -12.31
C ARG A 59 9.75 -5.62 -13.59
N THR A 60 8.67 -4.86 -13.74
CA THR A 60 7.80 -4.90 -14.94
C THR A 60 8.52 -4.40 -16.19
N ALA A 61 9.35 -3.37 -16.06
CA ALA A 61 10.20 -2.89 -17.16
C ALA A 61 11.25 -3.94 -17.57
N HIS A 62 11.80 -4.68 -16.61
CA HIS A 62 12.78 -5.72 -16.91
C HIS A 62 12.15 -6.92 -17.63
N SER A 63 10.98 -7.40 -17.19
CA SER A 63 10.29 -8.52 -17.84
C SER A 63 9.87 -8.21 -19.27
N SER A 64 9.33 -7.00 -19.51
CA SER A 64 8.93 -6.57 -20.86
C SER A 64 10.11 -6.43 -21.84
N THR A 65 11.30 -6.07 -21.36
CA THR A 65 12.51 -5.98 -22.19
C THR A 65 13.02 -7.37 -22.60
N THR A 66 12.95 -8.35 -21.70
CA THR A 66 13.34 -9.74 -21.99
C THR A 66 12.40 -10.40 -23.02
N GLU A 67 11.09 -10.16 -22.90
CA GLU A 67 10.06 -10.67 -23.83
C GLU A 67 10.27 -10.11 -25.25
N LYS A 68 10.46 -8.79 -25.37
CA LYS A 68 10.61 -8.11 -26.67
C LYS A 68 11.86 -8.54 -27.44
N ARG A 69 12.94 -8.85 -26.72
CA ARG A 69 14.18 -9.39 -27.34
C ARG A 69 13.97 -10.79 -27.90
N ARG A 70 13.15 -11.62 -27.25
CA ARG A 70 12.90 -13.00 -27.64
C ARG A 70 12.01 -13.09 -28.88
N SER A 71 11.02 -12.21 -29.02
CA SER A 71 10.17 -12.11 -30.23
C SER A 71 10.85 -11.49 -31.45
N SER A 72 11.95 -10.76 -31.27
CA SER A 72 12.72 -10.15 -32.38
C SER A 72 13.68 -11.13 -33.07
N LEU A 73 13.84 -12.35 -32.52
CA LEU A 73 14.80 -13.36 -32.96
C LEU A 73 14.11 -14.60 -33.58
N SER A 74 12.81 -14.53 -33.86
CA SER A 74 12.00 -15.55 -34.56
C SER A 74 11.32 -14.93 -35.77
#